data_AF-A0A1B1ZVE4-F1
#
_entry.id   AF-A0A1B1ZVE4-F1
#
_cell.length_a   1.000
_cell.length_b   1.000
_cell.length_c   1.000
_cell.angle_alpha   90.00
_cell.angle_beta   90.00
_cell.angle_gamma   90.00
#
_symmetry.space_group_name_H-M   'P 1'
#
loop_
_entity.id
_entity.type
_entity.pdbx_description
1 polymer ?
#
loop_
_entity_poly.entity_id
_entity_poly.type
_entity_poly.pdbx_seq_one_letter_code
_entity_poly.pdbx_strand_id
1 'polypeptide(L)'
;MDYVVIVAGALACVGLLLAAGGALSGERRERAGQQARLARVERKLDGLLDHLGIAYEQPELGRVEQLLGEGKTVAAVKAYRDATGAGLKEAKDEVDRLAGR
;
A
#
# COMPACT_ATOMS: atom_id res chain seq x y z
N MET A 1 27.16 25.07 35.54
CA MET A 1 26.33 23.89 35.90
C MET A 1 25.31 23.61 34.80
N ASP A 2 24.77 24.64 34.16
CA ASP A 2 23.75 24.53 33.10
C ASP A 2 24.24 23.83 31.82
N TYR A 3 25.50 24.04 31.41
CA TYR A 3 26.05 23.44 30.19
C TYR A 3 26.19 21.91 30.28
N VAL A 4 26.51 21.40 31.47
CA VAL A 4 26.67 19.95 31.70
C VAL A 4 25.31 19.25 31.63
N VAL A 5 24.25 19.89 32.13
CA VAL A 5 22.88 19.35 32.08
C VAL A 5 22.35 19.34 30.64
N ILE A 6 22.61 20.39 29.86
CA ILE A 6 22.20 20.47 28.45
C ILE A 6 22.90 19.41 27.60
N VAL A 7 24.22 19.24 27.79
CA VAL A 7 25.00 18.23 27.04
C VAL A 7 24.58 16.81 27.41
N ALA A 8 24.34 16.53 28.69
CA ALA A 8 23.85 15.22 29.15
C ALA A 8 22.45 14.90 28.57
N GLY A 9 21.55 15.89 28.53
CA GLY A 9 20.23 15.75 27.91
C GLY A 9 20.30 15.50 26.41
N ALA A 10 21.18 16.20 25.68
CA ALA A 10 21.38 15.98 24.26
C ALA A 10 21.91 14.57 23.95
N LEU A 11 22.86 14.07 24.72
CA LEU A 11 23.40 12.71 24.57
C LEU A 11 22.34 11.64 24.87
N ALA A 12 21.51 11.86 25.90
CA ALA A 12 20.40 10.95 26.20
C ALA A 12 19.36 10.93 25.07
N CYS A 13 19.00 12.09 24.51
CA CYS A 13 18.11 12.19 23.35
C CYS A 13 18.68 11.49 22.12
N VAL A 14 19.96 11.69 21.82
CA VAL A 14 20.63 11.01 20.70
C VAL A 14 20.65 9.49 20.90
N GLY A 15 20.95 9.02 22.11
CA GLY A 15 20.88 7.59 22.45
C GLY A 15 19.47 7.00 22.27
N LEU A 16 18.44 7.73 22.70
CA LEU A 16 17.03 7.35 22.54
C LEU A 16 16.60 7.30 21.07
N LEU A 17 17.04 8.27 20.27
CA LEU A 17 16.77 8.32 18.82
C LEU A 17 17.45 7.15 18.08
N LEU A 18 18.68 6.81 18.46
CA LEU A 18 19.42 5.68 17.87
C LEU A 18 18.78 4.33 18.27
N ALA A 19 18.32 4.18 19.50
CA ALA A 19 17.62 2.98 19.97
C ALA A 19 16.26 2.79 19.27
N ALA A 20 15.51 3.87 19.04
CA ALA A 20 14.27 3.83 18.25
C ALA A 20 14.52 3.45 16.78
N GLY A 21 15.65 3.88 16.21
CA GLY A 21 16.07 3.49 14.86
C GLY A 21 16.34 1.98 14.71
N GLY A 22 16.83 1.32 15.76
CA GLY A 22 17.11 -0.12 15.76
C GLY A 22 15.87 -1.01 15.77
N ALA A 23 14.75 -0.54 16.36
CA ALA A 23 13.50 -1.30 16.51
C ALA A 23 12.75 -1.53 15.17
N LEU A 24 13.03 -0.74 14.13
CA LEU A 24 12.43 -0.89 12.78
C LEU A 24 12.99 -2.08 11.98
N SER A 25 14.01 -2.77 12.51
CA SER A 25 14.69 -3.89 11.84
C SER A 25 13.97 -5.24 12.04
N GLY A 26 13.22 -5.39 13.14
CA GLY A 26 12.59 -6.65 13.54
C GLY A 26 11.37 -7.04 12.69
N GLU A 27 10.56 -6.05 12.28
CA GLU A 27 9.32 -6.30 11.51
C GLU A 27 9.57 -6.78 10.07
N ARG A 28 10.78 -6.59 9.52
CA ARG A 28 11.09 -6.95 8.12
C ARG A 28 11.09 -8.46 7.87
N ARG A 29 11.43 -9.28 8.86
CA ARG A 29 11.49 -10.75 8.68
C ARG A 29 10.11 -11.41 8.62
N GLU A 30 9.16 -10.95 9.43
CA GLU A 30 7.80 -11.49 9.42
C GLU A 30 7.02 -11.09 8.16
N ARG A 31 7.20 -9.86 7.68
CA ARG A 31 6.59 -9.37 6.43
C ARG A 31 7.07 -10.17 5.21
N ALA A 32 8.35 -10.55 5.16
CA ALA A 32 8.90 -11.34 4.06
C ALA A 32 8.24 -12.74 3.95
N GLY A 33 7.99 -13.41 5.08
CA GLY A 33 7.30 -14.70 5.11
C GLY A 33 5.84 -14.59 4.66
N GLN A 34 5.13 -13.56 5.12
CA GLN A 34 3.75 -13.29 4.72
C GLN A 34 3.64 -12.99 3.22
N GLN A 35 4.53 -12.17 2.67
CA GLN A 35 4.58 -11.87 1.23
C GLN A 35 4.84 -13.13 0.39
N ALA A 36 5.77 -14.00 0.80
CA ALA A 36 6.04 -15.24 0.08
C ALA A 36 4.84 -16.20 0.05
N ARG A 37 4.02 -16.20 1.13
CA ARG A 37 2.79 -16.98 1.17
C ARG A 37 1.73 -16.42 0.23
N LEU A 38 1.52 -15.10 0.23
CA LEU A 38 0.58 -14.42 -0.67
C LEU A 38 0.94 -14.67 -2.13
N ALA A 39 2.21 -14.49 -2.51
CA ALA A 39 2.68 -14.73 -3.88
C ALA A 39 2.54 -16.20 -4.33
N ARG A 40 2.51 -17.16 -3.39
CA ARG A 40 2.22 -18.57 -3.72
C ARG A 40 0.73 -18.79 -3.92
N VAL A 41 -0.12 -18.10 -3.17
CA VAL A 41 -1.58 -18.16 -3.31
C VAL A 41 -1.99 -17.53 -4.64
N GLU A 42 -1.51 -16.32 -4.94
CA GLU A 42 -1.78 -15.62 -6.21
C GLU A 42 -1.42 -16.51 -7.42
N ARG A 43 -0.19 -17.05 -7.48
CA ARG A 43 0.21 -17.95 -8.57
C ARG A 43 -0.68 -19.18 -8.73
N LYS A 44 -1.22 -19.72 -7.63
CA LYS A 44 -2.14 -20.86 -7.69
C LYS A 44 -3.50 -20.42 -8.23
N LEU A 45 -3.98 -19.24 -7.83
CA LEU A 45 -5.23 -18.67 -8.33
C LEU A 45 -5.12 -18.39 -9.82
N ASP A 46 -4.04 -17.76 -10.27
CA ASP A 46 -3.80 -17.50 -11.69
C ASP A 46 -3.82 -18.80 -12.51
N GLY A 47 -3.11 -19.83 -12.03
CA GLY A 47 -3.12 -21.14 -12.68
C GLY A 47 -4.50 -21.82 -12.71
N LEU A 48 -5.35 -21.60 -11.71
CA LEU A 48 -6.73 -22.10 -11.70
C LEU A 48 -7.63 -21.32 -12.67
N LEU A 49 -7.50 -20.00 -12.69
CA LEU A 49 -8.25 -19.14 -13.60
C LEU A 49 -7.93 -19.49 -15.06
N ASP A 50 -6.64 -19.65 -15.37
CA ASP A 50 -6.17 -20.08 -16.69
C ASP A 50 -6.68 -21.47 -17.06
N HIS A 51 -6.59 -22.43 -16.14
CA HIS A 51 -7.06 -23.80 -16.39
C HIS A 51 -8.58 -23.86 -16.64
N LEU A 52 -9.35 -22.99 -15.97
CA LEU A 52 -10.80 -22.90 -16.12
C LEU A 52 -11.22 -22.00 -17.31
N GLY A 53 -10.28 -21.30 -17.95
CA GLY A 53 -10.57 -20.36 -19.03
C GLY A 53 -11.40 -19.15 -18.59
N ILE A 54 -11.29 -18.74 -17.33
CA ILE A 54 -12.06 -17.63 -16.77
C ILE A 54 -11.24 -16.34 -16.92
N ALA A 55 -11.73 -15.43 -17.76
CA ALA A 55 -11.27 -14.04 -17.72
C ALA A 55 -11.83 -13.38 -16.45
N TYR A 56 -10.96 -13.13 -15.47
CA TYR A 56 -11.34 -12.35 -14.29
C TYR A 56 -11.36 -10.86 -14.65
N GLU A 57 -12.45 -10.43 -15.27
CA GLU A 57 -12.73 -8.99 -15.37
C GLU A 57 -13.19 -8.50 -14.01
N GLN A 58 -12.47 -7.52 -13.45
CA GLN A 58 -12.88 -6.86 -12.22
C GLN A 58 -14.05 -5.92 -12.56
N PRO A 59 -15.32 -6.29 -12.30
CA PRO A 59 -16.48 -5.54 -12.80
C PRO A 59 -16.54 -4.15 -12.21
N GLU A 60 -15.99 -4.02 -11.00
CA GLU A 60 -15.90 -2.79 -10.24
C GLU A 60 -15.03 -1.71 -10.93
N LEU A 61 -14.06 -2.11 -11.77
CA LEU A 61 -13.22 -1.18 -12.53
C LEU A 61 -13.95 -0.58 -13.73
N GLY A 62 -14.93 -1.27 -14.31
CA GLY A 62 -15.70 -0.73 -15.44
C GLY A 62 -16.43 0.57 -15.08
N ARG A 63 -16.90 0.69 -13.84
CA ARG A 63 -17.50 1.93 -13.33
C ARG A 63 -16.47 3.05 -13.16
N VAL A 64 -15.24 2.72 -12.76
CA VAL A 64 -14.13 3.67 -12.61
C VAL A 64 -13.76 4.24 -13.98
N GLU A 65 -13.63 3.39 -14.99
CA GLU A 65 -13.31 3.79 -16.37
C GLU A 65 -14.41 4.65 -16.99
N GLN A 66 -15.69 4.30 -16.77
CA GLN A 66 -16.81 5.14 -17.20
C GLN A 66 -16.74 6.54 -16.58
N LEU A 67 -16.54 6.63 -15.26
CA LEU A 67 -16.44 7.91 -14.55
C LEU A 67 -15.23 8.73 -15.00
N LEU A 68 -14.13 8.07 -15.36
CA LEU A 68 -12.96 8.72 -15.96
C LEU A 68 -13.27 9.27 -17.36
N GLY A 69 -13.96 8.51 -18.21
CA GLY A 69 -14.42 8.98 -19.53
C GLY A 69 -15.38 10.17 -19.45
N GLU A 70 -16.16 10.28 -18.37
CA GLU A 70 -17.03 11.41 -18.07
C GLU A 70 -16.28 12.61 -17.42
N GLY A 71 -14.96 12.52 -17.20
CA GLY A 71 -14.16 13.54 -16.54
C GLY A 71 -14.40 13.67 -15.02
N LYS A 72 -15.07 12.69 -14.41
CA LYS A 72 -15.46 12.69 -12.98
C LYS A 72 -14.43 11.98 -12.11
N THR A 73 -13.18 12.45 -12.11
CA THR A 73 -12.05 11.80 -11.43
C THR A 73 -12.29 11.56 -9.93
N VAL A 74 -12.91 12.51 -9.22
CA VAL A 74 -13.20 12.35 -7.77
C VAL A 74 -14.20 11.22 -7.52
N ALA A 75 -15.20 11.09 -8.39
CA ALA A 75 -16.17 9.99 -8.31
C ALA A 75 -15.51 8.65 -8.65
N ALA A 76 -14.59 8.63 -9.62
CA ALA A 76 -13.80 7.45 -9.98
C ALA A 76 -12.93 6.97 -8.80
N VAL A 77 -12.26 7.88 -8.08
CA VAL A 77 -11.50 7.57 -6.85
C VAL A 77 -12.41 7.00 -5.77
N LYS A 78 -13.58 7.57 -5.56
CA LYS A 78 -14.55 7.03 -4.60
C LYS A 78 -15.00 5.62 -4.99
N ALA A 79 -15.39 5.42 -6.24
CA ALA A 79 -15.83 4.11 -6.74
C ALA A 79 -14.72 3.05 -6.58
N TYR A 80 -13.47 3.40 -6.88
CA TYR A 80 -12.32 2.50 -6.70
C TYR A 80 -12.14 2.10 -5.22
N ARG A 81 -12.26 3.05 -4.28
CA ARG A 81 -12.16 2.75 -2.84
C ARG A 81 -13.29 1.86 -2.35
N ASP A 82 -14.52 2.14 -2.77
CA ASP A 82 -15.69 1.37 -2.37
C ASP A 82 -15.60 -0.07 -2.88
N ALA A 83 -15.02 -0.26 -4.06
CA ALA A 83 -14.79 -1.56 -4.69
C ALA A 83 -13.66 -2.39 -4.08
N THR A 84 -12.52 -1.74 -3.80
CA THR A 84 -11.26 -2.44 -3.45
C THR A 84 -10.90 -2.35 -1.97
N GLY A 85 -11.55 -1.45 -1.22
CA GLY A 85 -11.16 -1.12 0.15
C GLY A 85 -9.86 -0.32 0.25
N ALA A 86 -9.29 0.14 -0.87
CA ALA A 86 -8.01 0.85 -0.89
C ALA A 86 -8.04 2.15 -0.08
N GLY A 87 -6.85 2.52 0.44
CA GLY A 87 -6.65 3.83 1.06
C GLY A 87 -6.89 4.97 0.06
N LEU A 88 -7.18 6.18 0.56
CA LEU A 88 -7.44 7.34 -0.30
C LEU A 88 -6.28 7.65 -1.25
N LYS A 89 -5.04 7.52 -0.76
CA LYS A 89 -3.83 7.72 -1.56
C LYS A 89 -3.71 6.65 -2.66
N GLU A 90 -3.80 5.37 -2.29
CA GLU A 90 -3.69 4.25 -3.23
C GLU A 90 -4.75 4.31 -4.33
N ALA A 91 -5.99 4.63 -3.96
CA ALA A 91 -7.07 4.77 -4.92
C ALA A 91 -6.84 5.94 -5.89
N LYS A 92 -6.32 7.06 -5.41
CA LYS A 92 -5.95 8.18 -6.28
C LYS A 92 -4.82 7.78 -7.23
N ASP A 93 -3.77 7.15 -6.71
CA ASP A 93 -2.60 6.75 -7.51
C ASP A 93 -2.99 5.74 -8.61
N GLU A 94 -3.91 4.81 -8.34
CA GLU A 94 -4.44 3.90 -9.37
C GLU A 94 -5.30 4.62 -10.40
N VAL A 95 -6.23 5.47 -9.95
CA VAL A 95 -7.14 6.18 -10.86
C VAL A 95 -6.39 7.16 -11.76
N ASP A 96 -5.36 7.84 -11.24
CA ASP A 96 -4.49 8.70 -12.04
C ASP A 96 -3.69 7.88 -13.09
N ARG A 97 -3.28 6.64 -12.75
CA ARG A 97 -2.64 5.71 -13.70
C ARG A 97 -3.60 5.25 -14.80
N LEU A 98 -4.86 4.98 -14.43
CA LEU A 98 -5.91 4.60 -15.38
C LEU A 98 -6.28 5.76 -16.30
N ALA A 99 -6.30 6.99 -15.79
CA ALA A 99 -6.59 8.20 -16.58
C ALA A 99 -5.47 8.59 -17.54
N GLY A 100 -4.23 8.18 -17.25
CA GLY A 100 -3.06 8.45 -18.10
C GLY A 100 -2.77 7.39 -19.16
N ARG A 101 -3.59 6.34 -19.25
CA ARG A 101 -3.54 5.32 -20.30
C ARG A 101 -4.31 5.78 -21.53
#